data_AF-A0A3A8E3H1-F1
#
_entry.id   AF-A0A3A8E3H1-F1
#
_cell.length_a   1.000
_cell.length_b   1.000
_cell.length_c   1.000
_cell.angle_alpha   90.00
_cell.angle_beta   90.00
_cell.angle_gamma   90.00
#
_symmetry.space_group_name_H-M   'P 1'
#
loop_
_entity.id
_entity.type
_entity.pdbx_description
1 polymer ?
#
loop_
_entity_poly.entity_id
_entity_poly.type
_entity_poly.pdbx_seq_one_letter_code
_entity_poly.pdbx_strand_id
1 'polypeptide(L)'
;MNRLKFSVLCALTLGIFPIGYLSASEIHTEHPISNVSMEQEVYAGGDLFPGTVSIQNGRYILKRCTSGGDDYVLDFTDPKFSSGMNPLINNKTQFWVNVFGVYSEEKNEHHLKVTQPVEIHKGESCHLSDFLNDLIDE
;
A
#
# COMPACT_ATOMS: atom_id res chain seq x y z
N MET A 1 52.38 -16.96 -2.14
CA MET A 1 52.35 -17.70 -3.42
C MET A 1 51.03 -17.45 -4.12
N ASN A 2 51.16 -16.89 -5.33
CA ASN A 2 50.30 -16.85 -6.51
C ASN A 2 48.87 -16.31 -6.47
N ARG A 3 48.74 -15.14 -7.10
CA ARG A 3 47.55 -14.64 -7.80
C ARG A 3 47.40 -15.39 -9.13
N LEU A 4 46.15 -15.61 -9.57
CA LEU A 4 45.88 -15.92 -10.99
C LEU A 4 44.72 -15.05 -11.47
N LYS A 5 45.04 -14.13 -12.39
CA LYS A 5 44.11 -13.49 -13.33
C LYS A 5 44.11 -14.35 -14.60
N PHE A 6 42.98 -14.52 -15.26
CA PHE A 6 42.94 -14.78 -16.70
C PHE A 6 41.74 -14.09 -17.33
N SER A 7 42.04 -13.07 -18.14
CA SER A 7 41.18 -12.61 -19.23
C SER A 7 41.39 -13.52 -20.43
N VAL A 8 40.35 -13.81 -21.20
CA VAL A 8 40.46 -14.14 -22.63
C VAL A 8 39.36 -13.41 -23.39
N LEU A 9 39.82 -12.69 -24.40
CA LEU A 9 39.13 -11.91 -25.42
C LEU A 9 39.04 -12.74 -26.71
N CYS A 10 38.32 -12.23 -27.71
CA CYS A 10 38.28 -12.64 -29.14
C CYS A 10 37.30 -13.79 -29.49
N ALA A 11 36.58 -13.78 -30.62
CA ALA A 11 36.69 -12.94 -31.82
C ALA A 11 35.36 -12.89 -32.61
N LEU A 12 35.26 -11.84 -33.42
CA LEU A 12 34.32 -11.63 -34.54
C LEU A 12 34.30 -12.79 -35.54
N THR A 13 33.14 -13.07 -36.14
CA THR A 13 33.06 -13.30 -37.59
C THR A 13 31.84 -12.61 -38.21
N LEU A 14 32.14 -11.81 -39.23
CA LEU A 14 31.22 -11.19 -40.18
C LEU A 14 30.61 -12.26 -41.09
N GLY A 15 29.31 -12.14 -41.38
CA GLY A 15 28.64 -12.86 -42.45
C GLY A 15 27.59 -11.96 -43.10
N ILE A 16 27.97 -11.34 -44.22
CA ILE A 16 27.05 -10.63 -45.14
C ILE A 16 26.63 -11.64 -46.21
N PHE A 17 25.32 -11.81 -46.45
CA PHE A 17 24.79 -12.30 -47.73
C PHE A 17 23.46 -11.61 -48.07
N PRO A 18 23.09 -11.51 -49.37
CA PRO A 18 22.36 -10.36 -49.92
C PRO A 18 20.87 -10.60 -50.23
N ILE A 19 20.16 -9.46 -50.31
CA ILE A 19 19.01 -9.08 -51.15
C ILE A 19 18.02 -10.18 -51.55
N GLY A 20 16.79 -10.10 -50.99
CA GLY A 20 15.60 -10.76 -51.50
C GLY A 20 14.36 -9.90 -51.25
N TYR A 21 13.83 -9.31 -52.32
CA TYR A 21 12.48 -8.79 -52.56
C TYR A 21 11.55 -8.48 -51.37
N LEU A 22 11.29 -7.18 -51.17
CA LEU A 22 10.15 -6.66 -50.43
C LEU A 22 8.88 -6.94 -51.26
N SER A 23 8.13 -7.99 -50.91
CA SER A 23 6.72 -8.09 -51.29
C SER A 23 5.88 -7.67 -50.08
N ALA A 24 5.13 -6.58 -50.27
CA ALA A 24 4.08 -6.18 -49.36
C ALA A 24 3.00 -7.28 -49.36
N SER A 25 2.72 -7.82 -48.18
CA SER A 25 1.53 -8.59 -47.92
C SER A 25 0.93 -8.02 -46.65
N GLU A 26 -0.27 -7.44 -46.78
CA GLU A 26 -1.06 -6.95 -45.67
C GLU A 26 -1.44 -8.13 -44.78
N ILE A 27 -0.64 -8.37 -43.75
CA ILE A 27 -1.07 -9.21 -42.64
C ILE A 27 -1.81 -8.28 -41.68
N HIS A 28 -3.13 -8.39 -41.70
CA HIS A 28 -4.01 -7.89 -40.65
C HIS A 28 -3.68 -8.68 -39.37
N THR A 29 -2.63 -8.26 -38.66
CA THR A 29 -2.36 -8.74 -37.30
C THR A 29 -3.41 -8.12 -36.40
N GLU A 30 -4.48 -8.88 -36.15
CA GLU A 30 -5.17 -8.81 -34.88
C GLU A 30 -4.11 -9.00 -33.79
N HIS A 31 -3.75 -7.90 -33.13
CA HIS A 31 -2.96 -7.98 -31.92
C HIS A 31 -3.75 -8.84 -30.93
N PRO A 32 -3.15 -9.89 -30.34
CA PRO A 32 -3.80 -10.58 -29.25
C PRO A 32 -3.98 -9.54 -28.15
N ILE A 33 -5.24 -9.25 -27.80
CA ILE A 33 -5.57 -8.55 -26.58
C ILE A 33 -5.05 -9.47 -25.48
N SER A 34 -3.80 -9.22 -25.05
CA SER A 34 -3.23 -9.83 -23.87
C SER A 34 -4.23 -9.56 -22.77
N ASN A 35 -4.77 -10.64 -22.24
CA ASN A 35 -5.61 -10.66 -21.06
C ASN A 35 -4.79 -10.09 -19.90
N VAL A 36 -4.75 -8.76 -19.78
CA VAL A 36 -4.45 -8.15 -18.50
C VAL A 36 -5.68 -8.47 -17.64
N SER A 37 -5.61 -9.61 -16.94
CA SER A 37 -6.43 -9.88 -15.78
C SER A 37 -6.10 -8.81 -14.76
N MET A 38 -6.78 -7.67 -14.86
CA MET A 38 -7.01 -6.82 -13.70
C MET A 38 -8.13 -7.48 -12.90
N GLU A 39 -7.82 -8.54 -12.18
CA GLU A 39 -8.51 -8.82 -10.92
C GLU A 39 -8.01 -7.81 -9.89
N GLN A 40 -8.24 -6.53 -10.17
CA GLN A 40 -8.42 -5.56 -9.12
C GLN A 40 -9.90 -5.71 -8.77
N GLU A 41 -10.21 -6.53 -7.76
CA GLU A 41 -11.53 -6.47 -7.14
C GLU A 41 -11.76 -5.00 -6.79
N VAL A 42 -12.61 -4.34 -7.58
CA VAL A 42 -13.07 -3.00 -7.29
C VAL A 42 -13.87 -3.15 -6.01
N TYR A 43 -13.26 -2.80 -4.87
CA TYR A 43 -13.95 -2.69 -3.59
C TYR A 43 -14.97 -1.54 -3.69
N ALA A 44 -16.09 -1.81 -4.34
CA ALA A 44 -17.20 -0.89 -4.46
C ALA A 44 -17.74 -0.61 -3.04
N GLY A 45 -17.73 0.66 -2.63
CA GLY A 45 -18.25 1.09 -1.33
C GLY A 45 -17.22 1.32 -0.23
N GLY A 46 -15.92 1.39 -0.54
CA GLY A 46 -14.92 1.87 0.41
C GLY A 46 -14.91 3.39 0.57
N ASP A 47 -14.47 3.87 1.74
CA ASP A 47 -14.26 5.29 2.04
C ASP A 47 -12.95 5.48 2.82
N LEU A 48 -12.56 6.74 3.03
CA LEU A 48 -11.42 7.16 3.81
C LEU A 48 -11.80 7.39 5.28
N PHE A 49 -11.05 6.76 6.17
CA PHE A 49 -11.24 6.81 7.61
C PHE A 49 -10.01 7.43 8.27
N PRO A 50 -9.99 8.76 8.46
CA PRO A 50 -8.94 9.41 9.23
C PRO A 50 -9.12 9.09 10.72
N GLY A 51 -8.07 8.61 11.37
CA GLY A 51 -8.10 8.26 12.80
C GLY A 51 -6.74 7.99 13.42
N THR A 52 -6.70 7.92 14.74
CA THR A 52 -5.55 7.46 15.50
C THR A 52 -5.66 5.96 15.74
N VAL A 53 -4.56 5.21 15.60
CA VAL A 53 -4.57 3.75 15.77
C VAL A 53 -3.90 3.36 17.08
N SER A 54 -4.55 2.47 17.82
CA SER A 54 -4.04 1.85 19.04
C SER A 54 -4.19 0.33 18.98
N ILE A 55 -3.46 -0.40 19.82
CA ILE A 55 -3.68 -1.84 20.00
C ILE A 55 -4.43 -2.05 21.31
N GLN A 56 -5.63 -2.64 21.23
CA GLN A 56 -6.44 -3.00 22.39
C GLN A 56 -6.81 -4.48 22.30
N ASN A 57 -6.52 -5.26 23.34
CA ASN A 57 -6.76 -6.71 23.38
C ASN A 57 -6.20 -7.45 22.15
N GLY A 58 -5.02 -7.03 21.66
CA GLY A 58 -4.36 -7.62 20.49
C GLY A 58 -4.98 -7.25 19.14
N ARG A 59 -5.97 -6.35 19.10
CA ARG A 59 -6.61 -5.85 17.88
C ARG A 59 -6.23 -4.40 17.62
N TYR A 60 -6.11 -4.02 16.36
CA TYR A 60 -5.91 -2.62 15.99
C TYR A 60 -7.25 -1.89 16.01
N ILE A 61 -7.32 -0.83 16.78
CA ILE A 61 -8.51 0.01 16.93
C ILE A 61 -8.19 1.38 16.36
N LEU A 62 -8.98 1.81 15.39
CA LEU A 62 -8.97 3.15 14.84
C LEU A 62 -10.04 3.98 15.54
N LYS A 63 -9.60 5.02 16.25
CA LYS A 63 -10.48 6.07 16.77
C LYS A 63 -10.54 7.21 15.77
N ARG A 64 -11.73 7.52 15.26
CA ARG A 64 -11.94 8.56 14.24
C ARG A 64 -11.48 9.93 14.71
N CYS A 65 -10.82 10.69 13.84
CA CYS A 65 -10.45 12.09 14.11
C CYS A 65 -11.67 13.01 14.27
N THR A 66 -12.81 12.63 13.68
CA THR A 66 -14.07 13.37 13.79
C THR A 66 -14.69 13.20 15.17
N SER A 67 -15.20 14.29 15.75
CA SER A 67 -15.90 14.24 17.04
C SER A 67 -17.14 13.35 16.98
N GLY A 68 -17.28 12.47 17.98
CA GLY A 68 -18.44 11.58 18.11
C GLY A 68 -18.50 10.42 17.11
N GLY A 69 -17.42 10.13 16.38
CA GLY A 69 -17.34 8.93 15.54
C GLY A 69 -17.07 7.67 16.36
N ASP A 70 -17.52 6.52 15.84
CA ASP A 70 -17.26 5.22 16.44
C ASP A 70 -15.77 4.83 16.35
N ASP A 71 -15.39 3.91 17.24
CA ASP A 71 -14.12 3.21 17.15
C ASP A 71 -14.28 1.98 16.22
N TYR A 72 -13.29 1.77 15.36
CA TYR A 72 -13.32 0.70 14.36
C TYR A 72 -12.23 -0.32 14.61
N VAL A 73 -12.57 -1.60 14.57
CA VAL A 73 -11.60 -2.69 14.46
C VAL A 73 -11.04 -2.70 13.04
N LEU A 74 -9.72 -2.69 12.90
CA LEU A 74 -9.07 -2.75 11.60
C LEU A 74 -8.75 -4.20 11.21
N ASP A 75 -9.38 -4.65 10.13
CA ASP A 75 -9.15 -5.97 9.53
C ASP A 75 -8.25 -5.81 8.31
N PHE A 76 -6.94 -5.99 8.51
CA PHE A 76 -5.96 -5.84 7.43
C PHE A 76 -6.01 -7.02 6.45
N THR A 77 -6.23 -6.72 5.17
CA THR A 77 -6.13 -7.71 4.09
C THR A 77 -4.69 -8.11 3.79
N ASP A 78 -3.74 -7.20 3.97
CA ASP A 78 -2.29 -7.44 3.85
C ASP A 78 -1.60 -7.01 5.16
N PRO A 79 -0.83 -7.90 5.83
CA PRO A 79 -0.09 -7.56 7.04
C PRO A 79 0.89 -6.40 6.86
N LYS A 80 1.35 -6.12 5.64
CA LYS A 80 2.20 -4.95 5.32
C LYS A 80 1.53 -3.63 5.65
N PHE A 81 0.20 -3.55 5.60
CA PHE A 81 -0.54 -2.33 5.96
C PHE A 81 -0.43 -2.03 7.46
N SER A 82 -0.29 -3.07 8.30
CA SER A 82 -0.14 -2.92 9.76
C SER A 82 1.32 -2.74 10.21
N SER A 83 2.29 -3.27 9.46
CA SER A 83 3.69 -3.34 9.91
C SER A 83 4.35 -1.97 10.11
N GLY A 84 3.94 -0.95 9.34
CA GLY A 84 4.43 0.41 9.47
C GLY A 84 3.99 1.14 10.75
N MET A 85 2.87 0.71 11.37
CA MET A 85 2.32 1.36 12.56
C MET A 85 2.89 0.79 13.87
N ASN A 86 3.26 -0.49 13.90
CA ASN A 86 3.73 -1.14 15.13
C ASN A 86 4.88 -0.42 15.84
N PRO A 87 5.94 0.04 15.15
CA PRO A 87 6.99 0.82 15.80
C PRO A 87 6.47 2.12 16.43
N LEU A 88 5.50 2.78 15.78
CA LEU A 88 4.92 4.04 16.26
C LEU A 88 4.09 3.81 17.52
N ILE A 89 3.25 2.78 17.50
CA ILE A 89 2.40 2.38 18.63
C ILE A 89 3.29 1.97 19.83
N ASN A 90 4.28 1.11 19.60
CA ASN A 90 5.16 0.60 20.65
C ASN A 90 6.01 1.70 21.30
N ASN A 91 6.44 2.68 20.49
CA ASN A 91 7.22 3.82 20.98
C ASN A 91 6.34 4.96 21.52
N LYS A 92 5.01 4.78 21.59
CA LYS A 92 4.05 5.82 21.98
C LYS A 92 4.23 7.12 21.19
N THR A 93 4.66 7.01 19.94
CA THR A 93 4.78 8.15 19.05
C THR A 93 3.38 8.67 18.73
N GLN A 94 3.17 9.97 18.79
CA GLN A 94 1.91 10.56 18.33
C GLN A 94 1.83 10.42 16.82
N PHE A 95 0.74 9.84 16.31
CA PHE A 95 0.48 9.75 14.88
C PHE A 95 -1.02 9.56 14.63
N TRP A 96 -1.46 9.93 13.45
CA TRP A 96 -2.75 9.56 12.91
C TRP A 96 -2.59 9.01 11.50
N VAL A 97 -3.63 8.36 11.00
CA VAL A 97 -3.61 7.70 9.71
C VAL A 97 -4.86 7.99 8.91
N ASN A 98 -4.75 7.88 7.60
CA ASN A 98 -5.89 7.77 6.71
C ASN A 98 -5.97 6.35 6.14
N VAL A 99 -7.04 5.64 6.50
CA VAL A 99 -7.27 4.25 6.10
C VAL A 99 -8.35 4.22 5.04
N PHE A 100 -8.06 3.69 3.86
CA PHE A 100 -9.12 3.33 2.92
C PHE A 100 -9.65 1.94 3.26
N GLY A 101 -10.92 1.85 3.60
CA GLY A 101 -11.53 0.60 4.05
C GLY A 101 -13.00 0.49 3.68
N VAL A 102 -13.49 -0.75 3.74
CA VAL A 102 -14.92 -1.05 3.58
C VAL A 102 -15.49 -1.33 4.97
N TYR A 103 -16.56 -0.63 5.31
CA TYR A 103 -17.26 -0.80 6.57
C TYR A 103 -18.07 -2.09 6.61
N SER A 104 -18.02 -2.78 7.75
CA SER A 104 -18.96 -3.83 8.13
C SER A 104 -19.28 -3.75 9.61
N GLU A 105 -20.39 -4.36 10.00
CA GLU A 105 -20.78 -4.51 11.40
C GLU A 105 -20.85 -5.98 11.75
N GLU A 106 -20.14 -6.39 12.80
CA GLU A 106 -20.13 -7.77 13.28
C GLU A 106 -20.39 -7.78 14.79
N LYS A 107 -21.49 -8.41 15.23
CA LYS A 107 -21.83 -8.53 16.67
C LYS A 107 -21.85 -7.19 17.42
N ASN A 108 -22.34 -6.12 16.78
CA ASN A 108 -22.34 -4.74 17.27
C ASN A 108 -20.93 -4.11 17.44
N GLU A 109 -19.90 -4.68 16.80
CA GLU A 109 -18.61 -4.01 16.61
C GLU A 109 -18.54 -3.43 15.19
N HIS A 110 -17.92 -2.26 15.07
CA HIS A 110 -17.66 -1.62 13.79
C HIS A 110 -16.31 -2.09 13.25
N HIS A 111 -16.30 -2.60 12.02
CA HIS A 111 -15.11 -3.15 11.38
C HIS A 111 -14.78 -2.38 10.10
N LEU A 112 -13.49 -2.24 9.84
CA LEU A 112 -12.96 -1.72 8.58
C LEU A 112 -12.03 -2.75 7.97
N LYS A 113 -12.50 -3.40 6.90
CA LYS A 113 -11.62 -4.18 6.03
C LYS A 113 -10.71 -3.22 5.29
N VAL A 114 -9.43 -3.20 5.62
CA VAL A 114 -8.44 -2.29 5.03
C VAL A 114 -7.98 -2.85 3.68
N THR A 115 -8.23 -2.12 2.60
CA THR A 115 -8.04 -2.61 1.23
C THR A 115 -6.92 -1.90 0.46
N GLN A 116 -6.40 -0.79 0.98
CA GLN A 116 -5.29 -0.06 0.41
C GLN A 116 -4.27 0.34 1.48
N PRO A 117 -3.04 0.74 1.07
CA PRO A 117 -2.05 1.24 1.99
C PRO A 117 -2.57 2.41 2.84
N VAL A 118 -2.06 2.46 4.07
CA VAL A 118 -2.39 3.48 5.05
C VAL A 118 -1.45 4.67 4.88
N GLU A 119 -1.99 5.87 4.74
CA GLU A 119 -1.20 7.10 4.86
C GLU A 119 -0.96 7.40 6.33
N ILE A 120 0.29 7.65 6.74
CA ILE A 120 0.67 7.83 8.15
C ILE A 120 1.24 9.24 8.36
N HIS A 121 0.61 10.00 9.24
CA HIS A 121 1.00 11.34 9.65
C HIS A 121 1.64 11.27 11.05
N LYS A 122 2.96 11.41 11.12
CA LYS A 122 3.74 11.22 12.35
C LYS A 122 4.01 12.55 13.05
N GLY A 123 4.00 12.54 14.38
CA GLY A 123 4.25 13.72 15.21
C GLY A 123 3.09 14.70 15.24
N GLU A 124 1.92 14.28 14.77
CA GLU A 124 0.71 15.10 14.67
C GLU A 124 -0.44 14.36 15.36
N SER A 125 -1.34 15.11 16.00
CA SER A 125 -2.68 14.62 16.32
C SER A 125 -3.70 15.23 15.37
N CYS A 126 -4.73 14.44 15.07
CA CYS A 126 -5.90 14.90 14.36
C CYS A 126 -7.10 15.20 15.27
N HIS A 127 -6.97 14.99 16.58
CA HIS A 127 -8.06 15.22 17.54
C HIS A 127 -7.99 16.64 18.08
N LEU A 128 -9.08 17.39 17.94
CA LEU A 128 -9.20 18.73 18.52
C LEU A 128 -8.96 18.73 20.04
N SER A 129 -9.34 17.65 20.74
CA SER A 129 -9.11 17.53 22.19
C SER A 129 -7.64 17.63 22.56
N ASP A 130 -6.75 17.10 21.73
CA ASP A 130 -5.33 17.07 22.03
C ASP A 130 -4.75 18.48 21.93
N PHE A 131 -5.15 19.23 20.91
CA PHE A 131 -4.81 20.65 20.78
C PHE A 131 -5.35 21.49 21.94
N LEU A 132 -6.56 21.19 22.44
CA LEU A 132 -7.13 21.92 23.58
C LEU A 132 -6.42 21.62 24.90
N ASN A 133 -5.93 20.40 25.10
CA ASN A 133 -5.16 20.05 26.30
C ASN A 133 -3.84 20.82 26.34
N ASP A 134 -3.16 20.93 25.20
CA ASP A 134 -1.91 21.70 25.09
C ASP A 134 -2.08 23.17 25.51
N LEU A 135 -3.27 23.78 25.30
CA LEU A 135 -3.56 25.16 25.71
C LEU A 135 -3.90 25.32 27.20
N ILE A 136 -4.34 24.25 27.87
CA ILE A 136 -4.75 24.29 29.28
C ILE A 136 -3.56 23.94 30.19
N ASP A 137 -2.61 23.16 29.68
CA ASP A 137 -1.40 22.74 30.41
C ASP A 137 -0.24 23.75 30.30
N GLU A 138 -0.44 24.91 29.67
CA GLU A 138 0.45 26.09 29.67
C GLU A 138 0.18 27.07 30.83
#